data_AF-A0A356F7C5-F1
#
_entry.id   AF-A0A356F7C5-F1
#
_cell.length_a   1.000
_cell.length_b   1.000
_cell.length_c   1.000
_cell.angle_alpha   90.00
_cell.angle_beta   90.00
_cell.angle_gamma   90.00
#
_symmetry.space_group_name_H-M   'P 1'
#
loop_
_entity.id
_entity.type
_entity.pdbx_description
1 polymer ?
#
loop_
_entity_poly.entity_id
_entity_poly.type
_entity_poly.pdbx_seq_one_letter_code
_entity_poly.pdbx_strand_id
1 'polypeptide(L)'
;QLRCLGRPVLFGASRKFFLGSILGDASGRGRDPLERDVATVAANMAAVLQGASILRVHNVPYTRDLLDVAEALRLAAEQGLALDALQGSGEGGA
;
A
#
# COMPACT_ATOMS: atom_id res chain seq x y z
N GLN A 1 -2.41 18.77 2.52
CA GLN A 1 -3.42 17.75 2.17
C GLN A 1 -4.20 18.25 0.95
N LEU A 2 -4.40 17.44 -0.10
CA LEU A 2 -5.08 17.87 -1.35
C LEU A 2 -6.60 17.70 -1.34
N ARG A 3 -7.15 16.93 -0.38
CA ARG A 3 -8.60 16.68 -0.26
C ARG A 3 -9.44 17.94 0.03
N CYS A 4 -8.82 19.01 0.55
CA CYS A 4 -9.50 20.28 0.80
C CYS A 4 -10.04 20.95 -0.47
N LEU A 5 -9.59 20.50 -1.66
CA LEU A 5 -10.08 20.99 -2.94
C LEU A 5 -11.50 20.50 -3.28
N GLY A 6 -12.07 19.55 -2.52
CA GLY A 6 -13.43 19.06 -2.76
C GLY A 6 -13.61 18.28 -4.07
N ARG A 7 -12.51 17.75 -4.64
CA ARG A 7 -12.51 16.98 -5.90
C ARG A 7 -11.86 15.61 -5.70
N PRO A 8 -12.20 14.59 -6.52
CA PRO A 8 -11.51 13.31 -6.51
C PRO A 8 -10.00 13.48 -6.74
N VAL A 9 -9.20 12.75 -5.97
CA VAL A 9 -7.72 12.81 -6.06
C VAL A 9 -7.21 11.60 -6.84
N LEU A 10 -6.45 11.85 -7.92
CA LEU A 10 -5.69 10.83 -8.62
C LEU A 10 -4.26 10.75 -8.08
N PHE A 11 -3.82 9.55 -7.76
CA PHE A 11 -2.45 9.26 -7.33
C PHE A 11 -1.73 8.37 -8.35
N GLY A 12 -0.50 8.75 -8.72
CA GLY A 12 0.23 8.16 -9.84
C GLY A 12 1.69 7.88 -9.53
N ALA A 13 1.96 7.06 -8.50
CA ALA A 13 3.32 6.67 -8.11
C ALA A 13 3.92 5.53 -8.96
N SER A 14 3.13 4.87 -9.81
CA SER A 14 3.54 3.64 -10.48
C SER A 14 4.84 3.78 -11.27
N ARG A 15 5.85 2.99 -10.86
CA ARG A 15 7.21 2.91 -11.40
C ARG A 15 7.99 4.23 -11.44
N LYS A 16 7.54 5.24 -10.69
CA LYS A 16 8.21 6.56 -10.65
C LYS A 16 9.62 6.45 -10.08
N PHE A 17 10.49 7.35 -10.55
CA PHE A 17 11.93 7.34 -10.25
C PHE A 17 12.23 7.30 -8.76
N PHE A 18 11.53 8.10 -7.95
CA PHE A 18 11.78 8.17 -6.51
C PHE A 18 11.61 6.82 -5.78
N LEU A 19 10.72 5.94 -6.26
CA LEU A 19 10.58 4.59 -5.71
C LEU A 19 11.83 3.74 -5.97
N GLY A 20 12.45 3.92 -7.14
CA GLY A 20 13.73 3.30 -7.45
C GLY A 20 14.85 3.83 -6.57
N SER A 21 14.86 5.14 -6.29
CA SER A 21 15.85 5.77 -5.40
C SER A 21 15.72 5.30 -3.96
N ILE A 22 14.49 5.18 -3.42
CA ILE A 22 14.24 4.71 -2.05
C ILE A 22 14.73 3.27 -1.87
N LEU A 23 14.57 2.42 -2.89
CA LEU A 23 14.89 1.00 -2.83
C LEU A 23 16.22 0.63 -3.51
N GLY A 24 17.04 1.63 -3.84
CA GLY A 24 18.32 1.46 -4.50
C GLY A 24 19.35 0.74 -3.63
N ASP A 25 20.46 0.36 -4.23
CA ASP A 25 21.58 -0.28 -3.54
C ASP A 25 22.54 0.73 -2.88
N ALA A 26 23.49 0.23 -2.10
CA ALA A 26 24.50 1.06 -1.44
C ALA A 26 25.45 1.79 -2.41
N SER A 27 25.44 1.44 -3.71
CA SER A 27 26.19 2.14 -4.75
C SER A 27 25.45 3.36 -5.30
N GLY A 28 24.23 3.63 -4.81
CA GLY A 28 23.39 4.74 -5.28
C GLY A 28 22.64 4.42 -6.57
N ARG A 29 22.68 3.17 -7.05
CA ARG A 29 21.89 2.75 -8.21
C ARG A 29 20.47 2.42 -7.76
N GLY A 30 19.51 3.16 -8.28
CA GLY A 30 18.10 2.89 -8.05
C GLY A 30 17.62 1.65 -8.83
N ARG A 31 16.58 0.99 -8.33
CA ARG A 31 15.97 -0.16 -9.02
C ARG A 31 15.44 0.20 -10.40
N ASP A 32 15.42 -0.75 -11.32
CA ASP A 32 14.84 -0.54 -12.66
C ASP A 32 13.32 -0.34 -12.58
N PRO A 33 12.69 0.34 -13.56
CA PRO A 33 11.25 0.60 -13.55
C PRO A 33 10.39 -0.65 -13.35
N LEU A 34 10.77 -1.79 -13.92
CA LEU A 34 10.04 -3.07 -13.80
C LEU A 34 10.14 -3.68 -12.40
N GLU A 35 11.19 -3.36 -11.64
CA GLU A 35 11.43 -3.87 -10.29
C GLU A 35 10.75 -3.01 -9.20
N ARG A 36 10.05 -1.94 -9.60
CA ARG A 36 9.37 -0.99 -8.70
C ARG A 36 7.90 -1.33 -8.46
N ASP A 37 7.42 -2.49 -8.91
CA ASP A 37 6.00 -2.85 -8.78
C ASP A 37 5.61 -3.06 -7.31
N VAL A 38 6.44 -3.71 -6.49
CA VAL A 38 6.21 -3.84 -5.03
C VAL A 38 6.21 -2.47 -4.35
N ALA A 39 7.15 -1.61 -4.71
CA ALA A 39 7.23 -0.23 -4.21
C ALA A 39 5.99 0.59 -4.57
N THR A 40 5.47 0.38 -5.78
CA THR A 40 4.26 1.01 -6.29
C THR A 40 3.05 0.59 -5.47
N VAL A 41 2.91 -0.71 -5.19
CA VAL A 41 1.85 -1.27 -4.34
C VAL A 41 1.92 -0.61 -2.96
N ALA A 42 3.08 -0.59 -2.30
CA ALA A 42 3.24 0.05 -1.00
C ALA A 42 2.83 1.54 -0.99
N ALA A 43 3.28 2.31 -1.98
CA ALA A 43 2.92 3.73 -2.10
C ALA A 43 1.42 3.93 -2.37
N ASN A 44 0.82 3.08 -3.20
CA ASN A 44 -0.61 3.13 -3.50
C ASN A 44 -1.47 2.77 -2.28
N MET A 45 -1.04 1.81 -1.45
CA MET A 45 -1.75 1.45 -0.22
C MET A 45 -1.86 2.66 0.71
N ALA A 46 -0.74 3.36 0.93
CA ALA A 46 -0.74 4.59 1.71
C ALA A 46 -1.66 5.67 1.11
N ALA A 47 -1.69 5.81 -0.22
CA ALA A 47 -2.57 6.77 -0.88
C ALA A 47 -4.05 6.41 -0.73
N VAL A 48 -4.42 5.14 -0.85
CA VAL A 48 -5.79 4.65 -0.65
C VAL A 48 -6.26 4.91 0.77
N LEU A 49 -5.44 4.54 1.77
CA LEU A 49 -5.75 4.80 3.19
C LEU A 49 -5.88 6.30 3.50
N GLN A 50 -5.17 7.15 2.77
CA GLN A 50 -5.27 8.61 2.88
C GLN A 50 -6.41 9.22 2.04
N GLY A 51 -7.23 8.39 1.38
CA GLY A 51 -8.43 8.79 0.65
C GLY A 51 -8.19 9.20 -0.81
N ALA A 52 -7.17 8.64 -1.48
CA ALA A 52 -7.07 8.75 -2.93
C ALA A 52 -8.26 8.06 -3.61
N SER A 53 -8.82 8.71 -4.64
CA SER A 53 -10.02 8.22 -5.33
C SER A 53 -9.68 7.39 -6.58
N ILE A 54 -8.53 7.67 -7.21
CA ILE A 54 -8.11 7.06 -8.46
C ILE A 54 -6.62 6.71 -8.39
N LEU A 55 -6.25 5.51 -8.82
CA LEU A 55 -4.86 5.09 -8.97
C LEU A 55 -4.49 4.95 -10.45
N ARG A 56 -3.40 5.59 -10.88
CA ARG A 56 -2.82 5.40 -12.22
C ARG A 56 -1.65 4.40 -12.13
N VAL A 57 -1.84 3.22 -12.69
CA VAL A 57 -0.92 2.09 -12.53
C VAL A 57 -0.55 1.42 -13.86
N HIS A 58 0.63 0.81 -13.91
CA HIS A 58 1.04 -0.03 -15.04
C HIS A 58 0.64 -1.50 -14.85
N ASN A 59 0.71 -2.01 -13.62
CA ASN A 59 0.35 -3.39 -13.27
C ASN A 59 -1.01 -3.39 -12.54
N VAL A 60 -2.08 -3.64 -13.30
CA VAL A 60 -3.46 -3.64 -12.80
C VAL A 60 -3.72 -4.80 -11.83
N PRO A 61 -3.32 -6.07 -12.13
CA PRO A 61 -3.51 -7.18 -11.20
C PRO A 61 -2.99 -6.91 -9.80
N TYR A 62 -1.76 -6.42 -9.64
CA TYR A 62 -1.20 -6.12 -8.31
C TYR A 62 -1.95 -5.01 -7.57
N THR A 63 -2.50 -4.06 -8.33
CA THR A 63 -3.31 -2.99 -7.75
C THR A 63 -4.68 -3.52 -7.33
N ARG A 64 -5.23 -4.51 -8.04
CA ARG A 64 -6.47 -5.17 -7.64
C ARG A 64 -6.29 -5.92 -6.32
N ASP A 65 -5.25 -6.74 -6.21
CA ASP A 65 -4.95 -7.49 -4.98
C ASP A 65 -4.76 -6.55 -3.78
N LEU A 66 -4.07 -5.42 -4.01
CA LEU A 66 -3.93 -4.38 -3.00
C LEU A 66 -5.27 -3.82 -2.53
N LEU A 67 -6.20 -3.53 -3.44
CA LEU A 67 -7.50 -2.95 -3.10
C LEU A 67 -8.34 -3.93 -2.29
N ASP A 68 -8.30 -5.23 -2.63
CA ASP A 68 -8.99 -6.27 -1.88
C ASP A 68 -8.44 -6.38 -0.44
N VAL A 69 -7.10 -6.28 -0.25
CA VAL A 69 -6.48 -6.23 1.08
C VAL A 69 -6.80 -4.94 1.83
N ALA A 70 -6.77 -3.79 1.15
CA ALA A 70 -7.05 -2.49 1.77
C ALA A 70 -8.48 -2.43 2.32
N GLU A 71 -9.44 -2.99 1.58
CA GLU A 71 -10.82 -3.06 2.01
C GLU A 71 -11.01 -4.00 3.21
N ALA A 72 -10.36 -5.16 3.20
CA ALA A 72 -10.38 -6.08 4.33
C ALA A 72 -9.85 -5.42 5.62
N LEU A 73 -8.74 -4.67 5.53
CA LEU A 73 -8.18 -3.92 6.65
C LEU A 73 -9.11 -2.81 7.15
N ARG A 74 -9.76 -2.08 6.24
CA ARG A 74 -10.73 -1.04 6.58
C ARG A 74 -11.90 -1.61 7.36
N LEU A 75 -12.50 -2.70 6.86
CA LEU A 75 -13.61 -3.39 7.51
C LEU A 75 -13.19 -3.93 8.89
N ALA A 76 -11.99 -4.50 9.00
CA ALA A 76 -11.47 -5.00 10.27
C ALA A 76 -11.32 -3.89 11.32
N ALA A 77 -10.82 -2.72 10.91
CA ALA A 77 -10.68 -1.56 11.78
C ALA A 77 -12.03 -1.01 12.24
N GLU A 78 -13.04 -1.00 11.37
CA GLU A 78 -14.40 -0.55 11.69
C GLU A 78 -15.14 -1.50 12.62
N GLN A 79 -14.89 -2.80 12.49
CA GLN A 79 -15.48 -3.82 13.36
C GLN A 79 -14.82 -3.87 14.74
N GLY A 80 -13.85 -3.00 15.02
CA GLY A 80 -13.17 -2.93 16.31
C GLY A 80 -12.51 -4.27 16.64
N LEU A 81 -11.90 -4.94 15.65
CA LEU A 81 -11.13 -6.15 15.90
C LEU A 81 -10.03 -5.84 16.92
N ALA A 82 -10.37 -6.15 18.16
CA ALA A 82 -9.46 -6.27 19.26
C ALA A 82 -8.32 -7.16 18.79
N LEU A 83 -7.10 -6.64 18.88
CA LEU A 83 -5.86 -7.36 18.62
C LEU A 83 -5.70 -8.61 19.52
N ASP A 84 -6.64 -8.85 20.43
CA ASP A 84 -6.82 -10.04 21.27
C ASP A 84 -6.88 -11.34 20.46
N ALA A 85 -7.37 -11.33 19.21
CA ALA A 85 -7.43 -12.54 18.37
C ALA A 85 -6.06 -12.99 17.82
N LEU A 86 -5.02 -12.12 17.86
CA LEU A 86 -3.64 -12.49 17.53
C LEU A 86 -2.83 -12.89 18.78
N GLN A 87 -3.41 -12.76 19.97
CA GLN A 87 -2.81 -13.14 21.26
C GLN A 87 -3.62 -14.29 21.90
N GLY A 88 -3.56 -15.49 21.33
CA GLY A 88 -4.23 -16.63 21.95
C GLY A 88 -3.79 -17.99 21.45
N SER A 89 -2.69 -18.53 22.00
CA SER A 89 -2.45 -19.95 22.37
C SER A 89 -0.96 -20.24 22.54
N GLY A 90 -0.32 -19.53 23.47
CA GLY A 90 1.01 -19.85 23.99
C GLY A 90 0.98 -20.67 25.29
N GLU A 91 -0.13 -21.35 25.59
CA GLU A 91 -0.21 -22.28 26.72
C GLU A 91 -0.63 -23.66 26.21
N GLY A 92 0.28 -24.64 26.32
CA GLY A 92 -0.06 -26.05 26.14
C GLY A 92 1.06 -26.99 25.68
N GLY A 93 2.02 -27.28 26.56
CA GLY A 93 2.52 -28.65 26.73
C GLY A 93 3.95 -28.99 26.27
N ALA A 94 4.90 -28.98 27.20
CA ALA A 94 5.54 -30.20 27.77
C ALA A 94 6.52 -29.79 28.87
#